data_AF-A0A496R5L5-F1
#
_entry.id   AF-A0A496R5L5-F1
#
_cell.length_a   1.000
_cell.length_b   1.000
_cell.length_c   1.000
_cell.angle_alpha   90.00
_cell.angle_beta   90.00
_cell.angle_gamma   90.00
#
_symmetry.space_group_name_H-M   'P 1'
#
loop_
_entity.id
_entity.type
_entity.pdbx_description
1 polymer ?
#
loop_
_entity_poly.entity_id
_entity_poly.type
_entity_poly.pdbx_seq_one_letter_code
_entity_poly.pdbx_strand_id
1 'polypeptide(L)' 'VKQAQSETDPLKAMKLMRDAEDVLMAEMPLIPLYYRSSPKMMASYVKGWYITPLNNMYLSGAYIEK' A
#
# COMPACT_ATOMS: atom_id res chain seq x y z
N VAL A 1 -13.24 -3.51 -13.03
CA VAL A 1 -13.21 -2.89 -11.67
C VAL A 1 -14.58 -2.85 -10.97
N LYS A 2 -15.66 -2.29 -11.57
CA LYS A 2 -16.99 -2.24 -10.90
C LYS A 2 -17.51 -3.62 -10.46
N GLN A 3 -17.33 -4.65 -11.28
CA GLN A 3 -17.71 -6.03 -10.93
C GLN A 3 -16.91 -6.58 -9.73
N ALA A 4 -15.61 -6.27 -9.64
CA ALA A 4 -14.78 -6.67 -8.50
C ALA A 4 -15.19 -5.98 -7.19
N GLN A 5 -15.79 -4.78 -7.25
CA GLN A 5 -16.27 -4.05 -6.05
C GLN A 5 -17.58 -4.63 -5.50
N SER A 6 -18.39 -5.29 -6.34
CA SER A 6 -19.66 -5.89 -5.95
C SER A 6 -19.57 -7.38 -5.66
N GLU A 7 -18.43 -8.01 -5.91
CA GLU A 7 -18.19 -9.42 -5.69
C GLU A 7 -17.79 -9.69 -4.24
N THR A 8 -18.49 -10.60 -3.57
CA THR A 8 -18.30 -10.91 -2.15
C THR A 8 -17.23 -11.99 -1.94
N ASP A 9 -16.97 -12.81 -2.97
CA ASP A 9 -15.93 -13.84 -2.92
C ASP A 9 -14.53 -13.23 -3.20
N PRO A 10 -13.60 -13.27 -2.22
CA PRO A 10 -12.29 -12.64 -2.35
C PRO A 10 -11.43 -13.25 -3.48
N LEU A 11 -11.58 -14.54 -3.80
CA LEU A 11 -10.81 -15.18 -4.87
C LEU A 11 -11.27 -14.69 -6.25
N LYS A 12 -12.59 -14.52 -6.43
CA LYS A 12 -13.16 -13.99 -7.68
C LYS A 12 -12.87 -12.51 -7.83
N ALA A 13 -12.96 -11.72 -6.76
CA ALA A 13 -12.61 -10.31 -6.77
C ALA A 13 -11.14 -10.09 -7.16
N MET A 14 -10.22 -10.91 -6.62
CA MET A 14 -8.81 -10.86 -6.99
C MET A 14 -8.60 -11.18 -8.47
N LYS A 15 -9.25 -12.22 -9.00
CA LYS A 15 -9.16 -12.58 -10.41
C LYS A 15 -9.65 -11.45 -11.32
N LEU A 16 -10.79 -10.84 -11.00
CA LEU A 16 -11.34 -9.70 -11.76
C LEU A 16 -10.44 -8.45 -11.71
N MET A 17 -9.68 -8.24 -10.61
CA MET A 17 -8.67 -7.18 -10.57
C MET A 17 -7.44 -7.52 -11.41
N ARG A 18 -7.01 -8.79 -11.44
CA ARG A 18 -5.90 -9.22 -12.27
C ARG A 18 -6.21 -9.11 -13.76
N ASP A 19 -7.40 -9.52 -14.17
CA ASP A 19 -7.86 -9.38 -15.56
C ASP A 19 -7.88 -7.90 -15.98
N ALA A 20 -8.20 -6.98 -15.06
CA ALA A 20 -8.14 -5.54 -15.32
C ALA A 20 -6.71 -4.99 -15.42
N GLU A 21 -5.75 -5.56 -14.69
CA GLU A 21 -4.32 -5.25 -14.81
C GLU A 21 -3.77 -5.71 -16.17
N ASP A 22 -4.21 -6.87 -16.67
CA ASP A 22 -3.80 -7.35 -17.99
C ASP A 22 -4.28 -6.43 -19.13
N VAL A 23 -5.50 -5.89 -19.02
CA VAL A 23 -6.01 -4.86 -19.95
C VAL A 23 -5.19 -3.56 -19.84
N LEU A 24 -4.83 -3.14 -18.62
CA LEU A 24 -3.98 -1.97 -18.39
C LEU A 24 -2.60 -2.14 -19.05
N MET A 25 -2.01 -3.34 -18.98
CA MET A 25 -0.74 -3.64 -19.62
C MET A 25 -0.85 -3.69 -21.15
N ALA A 26 -1.98 -4.16 -21.70
CA ALA A 26 -2.19 -4.24 -23.14
C ALA A 26 -2.37 -2.86 -23.79
N GLU A 27 -3.12 -1.96 -23.14
CA GLU A 27 -3.40 -0.62 -23.68
C GLU A 27 -2.30 0.41 -23.34
N MET A 28 -1.41 0.08 -22.39
CA MET A 28 -0.31 0.94 -21.89
C MET A 28 -0.67 2.43 -21.66
N PRO A 29 -1.83 2.79 -21.05
CA PRO A 29 -2.16 4.19 -20.83
C PRO A 29 -1.31 4.84 -19.71
N LEU A 30 -0.68 4.03 -18.85
CA LEU A 30 0.25 4.44 -17.80
C LEU A 30 1.35 3.38 -17.70
N ILE A 31 2.62 3.81 -17.68
CA ILE A 31 3.78 2.92 -17.52
C ILE A 31 4.23 2.97 -16.05
N PRO A 32 4.05 1.90 -15.25
CA PRO A 32 4.56 1.85 -13.89
C PRO A 32 6.09 1.68 -13.94
N LEU A 33 6.83 2.71 -13.52
CA LEU A 33 8.30 2.68 -13.61
C LEU A 33 8.97 1.93 -12.45
N TYR A 34 8.43 2.04 -11.23
CA TYR A 34 8.95 1.33 -10.03
C TYR A 34 7.99 1.50 -8.84
N TYR A 35 8.13 0.60 -7.87
CA TYR A 35 7.55 0.76 -6.52
C TYR A 35 8.62 1.35 -5.58
N ARG A 36 8.33 2.50 -4.97
CA ARG A 36 9.29 3.17 -4.05
C ARG A 36 9.19 2.59 -2.65
N SER A 37 10.34 2.26 -2.06
CA SER A 37 10.46 2.21 -0.61
C SER A 37 10.49 3.64 -0.06
N SER A 38 9.85 3.87 1.08
CA SER A 38 9.86 5.16 1.79
C SER A 38 10.64 5.02 3.10
N PRO A 39 11.99 4.91 3.08
CA PRO A 39 12.75 4.85 4.31
C PRO A 39 12.54 6.14 5.12
N LYS A 40 12.34 5.99 6.43
CA LYS A 40 12.19 7.09 7.38
C LYS A 40 13.29 6.95 8.42
N MET A 41 13.99 8.04 8.71
CA MET A 41 15.00 8.08 9.75
C MET A 41 14.37 8.58 11.05
N MET A 42 14.56 7.84 12.14
CA MET A 42 14.16 8.26 13.48
C MET A 42 15.35 8.12 14.41
N ALA A 43 15.51 9.07 15.33
CA ALA A 43 16.53 8.99 16.35
C ALA A 43 16.32 7.74 17.23
N SER A 44 17.41 7.09 17.63
CA SER A 44 17.40 5.81 18.34
C SER A 44 16.68 5.85 19.70
N TYR A 45 16.66 7.02 20.34
CA TYR A 45 16.02 7.30 21.62
C TYR A 45 14.51 7.57 21.52
N VAL A 46 13.95 7.70 20.31
CA VAL A 46 12.50 7.85 20.12
C VAL A 46 11.90 6.46 19.93
N LYS A 47 11.11 6.04 20.92
CA LYS A 47 10.41 4.74 20.94
C LYS A 47 8.90 4.96 20.82
N GLY A 48 8.16 3.89 20.50
CA GLY A 48 6.70 3.92 20.44
C GLY A 48 6.07 4.62 19.21
N TRP A 49 6.90 5.00 18.23
CA TRP A 49 6.43 5.44 16.91
C TRP A 49 6.12 4.23 16.02
N TYR A 50 5.13 4.36 15.14
CA TYR A 50 4.72 3.29 14.24
C TYR A 50 4.42 3.85 12.85
N ILE A 51 4.73 3.07 11.81
CA ILE A 51 4.39 3.37 10.42
C ILE A 51 3.53 2.23 9.89
N THR A 52 2.34 2.56 9.37
CA THR A 52 1.49 1.56 8.72
C THR A 52 2.09 1.11 7.39
N PRO A 53 1.69 -0.06 6.87
CA PRO A 53 2.05 -0.48 5.50
C PRO A 53 1.65 0.53 4.42
N LEU A 54 0.67 1.41 4.71
CA LEU A 54 0.23 2.51 3.85
C LEU A 54 1.06 3.80 4.05
N ASN A 55 2.20 3.72 4.75
CA ASN A 55 3.13 4.82 5.02
C ASN A 55 2.55 5.95 5.89
N ASN A 56 1.50 5.69 6.68
CA ASN A 56 0.98 6.64 7.66
C ASN A 56 1.79 6.53 8.95
N MET A 57 2.31 7.66 9.42
CA MET A 57 3.12 7.73 10.64
C MET A 57 2.26 8.10 11.84
N TYR A 58 2.31 7.28 12.89
CA TYR A 58 1.62 7.50 14.16
C TYR A 58 2.64 7.79 15.25
N LEU A 59 2.46 8.94 15.91
CA LEU A 59 3.29 9.44 17.00
C LEU A 59 2.55 9.44 18.36
N SER A 60 1.30 8.97 18.40
CA SER A 60 0.46 9.02 19.61
C SER A 60 1.01 8.20 20.78
N GLY A 61 1.73 7.11 20.50
CA GLY A 61 2.44 6.30 21.50
C GLY A 61 3.92 6.63 21.61
N ALA A 62 4.41 7.66 20.92
CA ALA A 62 5.83 7.94 20.85
C ALA A 62 6.32 8.64 22.13
N TYR A 63 7.47 8.19 22.63
CA TYR A 63 8.13 8.78 23.79
C TYR A 63 9.64 8.82 23.60
N ILE A 64 10.29 9.67 24.38
CA ILE A 64 11.74 9.81 24.43
C ILE A 64 12.24 8.98 25.61
N GLU A 65 13.03 7.95 25.31
CA GLU A 65 13.76 7.16 26.31
C GLU A 65 15.03 7.93 26.69
N LYS A 66 15.21 8.17 27.99
CA LYS A 66 16.25 9.06 28.53
C LYS A 66 17.43 8.27 29.08
#